data_AF-A0A8J9XBV0-F1
#
_entry.id   AF-A0A8J9XBV0-F1
#
_cell.length_a   1.000
_cell.length_b   1.000
_cell.length_c   1.000
_cell.angle_alpha   90.00
_cell.angle_beta   90.00
_cell.angle_gamma   90.00
#
_symmetry.space_group_name_H-M   'P 1'
#
loop_
_entity.id
_entity.type
_entity.pdbx_description
1 polymer ?
#
loop_
_entity_poly.entity_id
_entity_poly.type
_entity_poly.pdbx_seq_one_letter_code
_entity_poly.pdbx_strand_id
1 'polypeptide(L)'
;MTDPFFVRHDRFCPVLGDPKTAWVHNLPSIMTNDKVENQVSRRRPEEQSVTDEVSEYRKRQRRRSILFASLIVLAFILATVLGVVLTRDSRNSTVSDPDSQQNQNDDNVPETPPVLSTSGPTTTPSPTRTVAPSTFPTQSLAPTATGSNFPSATPTMGASPTNTPTAFVILNRWPSTSNGLSLTVQNALSPDWQETFTLVRNDWDNGIPDAVTLNVQRVAVDTSCAVPSTQGVLKVCNGNAGRTGFFGFNNLLLQDGLIVAATAELNDFYLSDNSVDARRHTLCRHIGNGLGLANVDEDFFNQDLGTCLDSTNDPANNLSPNRNDYVQLAAYYGPVGRRNLQRNIPKPSDLALPEDIVLAYAQVVSSPTNWRTLRHDDRTIVRETDLGGGFILQKKAFRARQ
;
A
#
# COMPACT_ATOMS: atom_id res chain seq x y z
N MET A 1 -90.28 -12.99 7.99
CA MET A 1 -88.96 -13.64 7.80
C MET A 1 -88.03 -12.54 7.28
N THR A 2 -87.20 -11.85 8.07
CA THR A 2 -86.12 -12.24 9.03
C THR A 2 -84.80 -12.63 8.35
N ASP A 3 -83.88 -11.67 8.25
CA ASP A 3 -82.52 -11.60 8.88
C ASP A 3 -81.66 -12.86 9.11
N PRO A 4 -80.32 -12.72 9.36
CA PRO A 4 -79.46 -11.50 9.41
C PRO A 4 -78.24 -11.59 8.43
N PHE A 5 -77.28 -10.65 8.26
CA PHE A 5 -76.75 -9.44 8.93
C PHE A 5 -75.59 -9.57 9.97
N PHE A 6 -74.72 -8.55 9.99
CA PHE A 6 -73.69 -8.14 11.00
C PHE A 6 -72.31 -8.90 10.99
N VAL A 7 -71.10 -8.27 10.93
CA VAL A 7 -70.35 -7.26 11.79
C VAL A 7 -69.43 -7.97 12.82
N ARG A 8 -68.26 -7.48 13.31
CA ARG A 8 -67.23 -6.46 12.98
C ARG A 8 -66.17 -6.48 14.13
N HIS A 9 -65.03 -5.78 13.98
CA HIS A 9 -64.20 -5.18 15.05
C HIS A 9 -63.19 -5.99 15.94
N ASP A 10 -61.98 -5.43 15.99
CA ASP A 10 -61.14 -5.03 17.14
C ASP A 10 -60.66 -5.98 18.28
N ARG A 11 -59.32 -5.94 18.46
CA ARG A 11 -58.55 -5.67 19.72
C ARG A 11 -58.12 -6.77 20.71
N PHE A 12 -56.88 -6.55 21.17
CA PHE A 12 -56.29 -6.78 22.51
C PHE A 12 -55.93 -8.21 22.98
N CYS A 13 -54.78 -8.29 23.66
CA CYS A 13 -54.30 -9.46 24.41
C CYS A 13 -54.75 -9.39 25.89
N PRO A 14 -55.09 -10.55 26.48
CA PRO A 14 -54.65 -10.87 27.86
C PRO A 14 -54.35 -12.40 28.02
N VAL A 15 -53.79 -13.05 29.07
CA VAL A 15 -53.07 -12.79 30.35
C VAL A 15 -52.98 -14.16 31.10
N LEU A 16 -51.86 -14.49 31.80
CA LEU A 16 -51.66 -15.58 32.82
C LEU A 16 -51.88 -17.07 32.44
N GLY A 17 -51.27 -18.07 33.10
CA GLY A 17 -50.13 -18.04 34.05
C GLY A 17 -49.96 -19.30 34.96
N ASP A 18 -48.69 -19.67 35.26
CA ASP A 18 -48.16 -20.46 36.42
C ASP A 18 -48.66 -21.94 36.62
N PRO A 19 -48.15 -22.79 37.57
CA PRO A 19 -47.05 -22.61 38.54
C PRO A 19 -46.07 -23.81 38.79
N LYS A 20 -45.04 -23.58 39.65
CA LYS A 20 -44.16 -24.54 40.39
C LYS A 20 -43.01 -25.21 39.57
N THR A 21 -41.81 -25.53 40.12
CA THR A 21 -41.36 -25.63 41.53
C THR A 21 -39.84 -25.40 41.74
N ALA A 22 -39.46 -24.81 42.89
CA ALA A 22 -38.36 -25.19 43.81
C ALA A 22 -36.83 -25.01 43.52
N TRP A 23 -36.17 -24.27 44.44
CA TRP A 23 -34.81 -24.40 45.05
C TRP A 23 -33.51 -24.51 44.18
N VAL A 24 -32.30 -24.09 44.62
CA VAL A 24 -31.80 -22.89 45.36
C VAL A 24 -30.25 -22.94 45.49
N HIS A 25 -29.58 -21.77 45.53
CA HIS A 25 -28.11 -21.57 45.73
C HIS A 25 -27.19 -22.15 44.61
N ASN A 26 -25.97 -21.66 44.36
CA ASN A 26 -25.10 -20.74 45.09
C ASN A 26 -24.28 -19.81 44.15
N LEU A 27 -23.89 -18.62 44.63
CA LEU A 27 -22.90 -17.72 44.01
C LEU A 27 -21.76 -17.45 45.01
N PRO A 28 -20.48 -17.43 44.58
CA PRO A 28 -19.41 -16.76 45.34
C PRO A 28 -19.30 -15.30 44.90
N SER A 29 -19.34 -14.37 45.85
CA SER A 29 -19.23 -12.93 45.60
C SER A 29 -17.78 -12.44 45.44
N ILE A 30 -17.66 -11.21 44.93
CA ILE A 30 -16.45 -10.38 44.97
C ILE A 30 -15.83 -10.38 46.38
N MET A 31 -14.50 -10.53 46.46
CA MET A 31 -13.70 -10.14 47.63
C MET A 31 -12.68 -9.07 47.25
N THR A 32 -12.28 -8.29 48.25
CA THR A 32 -11.54 -7.02 48.14
C THR A 32 -10.03 -7.20 47.99
N ASN A 33 -9.36 -6.13 47.55
CA ASN A 33 -7.90 -6.03 47.55
C ASN A 33 -7.33 -6.24 48.97
N ASP A 34 -6.48 -7.25 49.16
CA ASP A 34 -5.36 -7.19 50.12
C ASP A 34 -4.35 -8.32 49.91
N LYS A 35 -3.46 -8.15 48.91
CA LYS A 35 -2.04 -8.57 48.93
C LYS A 35 -1.34 -8.25 47.61
N VAL A 36 -0.43 -7.28 47.68
CA VAL A 36 0.69 -7.16 46.74
C VAL A 36 1.80 -8.14 47.19
N GLU A 37 2.71 -8.44 46.27
CA GLU A 37 4.01 -9.12 46.47
C GLU A 37 4.05 -10.66 46.33
N ASN A 38 5.14 -11.13 45.70
CA ASN A 38 5.55 -12.53 45.49
C ASN A 38 4.60 -13.48 44.72
N GLN A 39 4.50 -13.26 43.40
CA GLN A 39 4.56 -14.35 42.40
C GLN A 39 5.47 -13.95 41.22
N VAL A 40 6.77 -14.21 41.35
CA VAL A 40 7.75 -14.06 40.26
C VAL A 40 8.10 -15.44 39.70
N SER A 41 7.98 -15.57 38.37
CA SER A 41 8.59 -16.62 37.53
C SER A 41 8.16 -18.09 37.74
N ARG A 42 7.10 -18.47 37.02
CA ARG A 42 7.08 -19.72 36.22
C ARG A 42 6.42 -19.44 34.86
N ARG A 43 7.22 -19.21 33.82
CA ARG A 43 6.74 -19.16 32.42
C ARG A 43 6.45 -20.58 31.91
N ARG A 44 5.65 -20.69 30.86
CA ARG A 44 5.32 -21.98 30.22
C ARG A 44 6.52 -22.44 29.36
N PRO A 45 6.93 -23.73 29.36
CA PRO A 45 8.17 -24.17 28.68
C PRO A 45 8.25 -23.79 27.19
N GLU A 46 7.11 -23.82 26.52
CA GLU A 46 6.88 -23.44 25.12
C GLU A 46 7.25 -21.98 24.82
N GLU A 47 6.94 -21.06 25.73
CA GLU A 47 7.28 -19.63 25.64
C GLU A 47 8.79 -19.41 25.73
N GLN A 48 9.46 -20.24 26.52
CA GLN A 48 10.90 -20.12 26.80
C GLN A 48 11.74 -20.57 25.60
N SER A 49 11.34 -21.68 24.95
CA SER A 49 11.93 -22.16 23.69
C SER A 49 11.95 -21.06 22.61
N VAL A 50 10.82 -20.37 22.42
CA VAL A 50 10.69 -19.28 21.43
C VAL A 50 11.59 -18.11 21.79
N THR A 51 11.71 -17.73 23.07
CA THR A 51 12.63 -16.65 23.46
C THR A 51 14.11 -16.99 23.23
N ASP A 52 14.51 -18.24 23.45
CA ASP A 52 15.89 -18.68 23.26
C ASP A 52 16.26 -18.75 21.77
N GLU A 53 15.36 -19.24 20.91
CA GLU A 53 15.56 -19.28 19.45
C GLU A 53 15.63 -17.89 18.82
N VAL A 54 14.74 -16.97 19.22
CA VAL A 54 14.83 -15.54 18.82
C VAL A 54 16.13 -14.90 19.32
N SER A 55 16.66 -15.33 20.48
CA SER A 55 17.98 -14.88 20.96
C SER A 55 19.11 -15.37 20.05
N GLU A 56 19.07 -16.63 19.61
CA GLU A 56 20.07 -17.21 18.72
C GLU A 56 20.01 -16.62 17.32
N TYR A 57 18.81 -16.38 16.77
CA TYR A 57 18.66 -15.66 15.51
C TYR A 57 19.34 -14.28 15.57
N ARG A 58 19.06 -13.49 16.62
CA ARG A 58 19.68 -12.18 16.83
C ARG A 58 21.21 -12.27 16.99
N LYS A 59 21.73 -13.30 17.66
CA LYS A 59 23.20 -13.56 17.74
C LYS A 59 23.79 -13.90 16.36
N ARG A 60 23.13 -14.75 15.56
CA ARG A 60 23.56 -15.13 14.21
C ARG A 60 23.54 -13.94 13.25
N GLN A 61 22.49 -13.10 13.31
CA GLN A 61 22.39 -11.87 12.52
C GLN A 61 23.51 -10.88 12.89
N ARG A 62 23.75 -10.62 14.18
CA ARG A 62 24.87 -9.77 14.63
C ARG A 62 26.23 -10.32 14.19
N ARG A 63 26.47 -11.65 14.29
CA ARG A 63 27.71 -12.28 13.78
C ARG A 63 27.89 -12.07 12.28
N ARG A 64 26.84 -12.25 11.47
CA ARG A 64 26.87 -11.95 10.02
C ARG A 64 27.18 -10.47 9.74
N SER A 65 26.55 -9.53 10.45
CA SER A 65 26.81 -8.10 10.29
C SER A 65 28.27 -7.72 10.64
N ILE A 66 28.83 -8.30 11.72
CA ILE A 66 30.22 -8.07 12.13
C ILE A 66 31.20 -8.65 11.11
N LEU A 67 30.95 -9.85 10.57
CA LEU A 67 31.77 -10.44 9.51
C LEU A 67 31.72 -9.58 8.22
N PHE A 68 30.55 -9.11 7.83
CA PHE A 68 30.38 -8.27 6.64
C PHE A 68 31.11 -6.92 6.79
N ALA A 69 30.97 -6.26 7.93
CA ALA A 69 31.73 -5.04 8.25
C ALA A 69 33.25 -5.29 8.28
N SER A 70 33.69 -6.44 8.81
CA SER A 70 35.11 -6.81 8.84
C SER A 70 35.67 -7.04 7.44
N LEU A 71 34.91 -7.66 6.54
CA LEU A 71 35.29 -7.85 5.13
C LEU A 71 35.40 -6.52 4.38
N ILE A 72 34.49 -5.58 4.62
CA ILE A 72 34.56 -4.22 4.05
C ILE A 72 35.83 -3.49 4.53
N VAL A 73 36.12 -3.53 5.84
CA VAL A 73 37.34 -2.91 6.39
C VAL A 73 38.60 -3.58 5.83
N LEU A 74 38.62 -4.91 5.71
CA LEU A 74 39.74 -5.64 5.09
C LEU A 74 39.94 -5.24 3.62
N ALA A 75 38.86 -5.06 2.84
CA ALA A 75 38.92 -4.62 1.46
C ALA A 75 39.47 -3.18 1.32
N PHE A 76 39.08 -2.26 2.21
CA PHE A 76 39.67 -0.92 2.25
C PHE A 76 41.16 -0.93 2.63
N ILE A 77 41.57 -1.79 3.57
CA ILE A 77 42.99 -1.97 3.94
C ILE A 77 43.77 -2.55 2.74
N LEU A 78 43.26 -3.57 2.06
CA LEU A 78 43.88 -4.13 0.86
C LEU A 78 44.01 -3.09 -0.27
N ALA A 79 42.95 -2.31 -0.53
CA ALA A 79 42.97 -1.26 -1.55
C ALA A 79 44.00 -0.15 -1.24
N THR A 80 44.09 0.28 0.03
CA THR A 80 45.08 1.29 0.44
C THR A 80 46.51 0.74 0.41
N VAL A 81 46.74 -0.52 0.79
CA VAL A 81 48.05 -1.16 0.68
C VAL A 81 48.48 -1.33 -0.78
N LEU A 82 47.59 -1.79 -1.68
CA LEU A 82 47.89 -1.84 -3.12
C LEU A 82 48.21 -0.46 -3.69
N GLY A 83 47.43 0.57 -3.34
CA GLY A 83 47.70 1.95 -3.75
C GLY A 83 49.06 2.47 -3.27
N VAL A 84 49.47 2.12 -2.05
CA VAL A 84 50.80 2.47 -1.50
C VAL A 84 51.93 1.68 -2.19
N VAL A 85 51.71 0.42 -2.59
CA VAL A 85 52.70 -0.35 -3.37
C VAL A 85 52.89 0.26 -4.76
N LEU A 86 51.81 0.50 -5.50
CA LEU A 86 51.86 1.05 -6.86
C LEU A 86 52.47 2.47 -6.91
N THR A 87 52.24 3.30 -5.88
CA THR A 87 52.85 4.63 -5.78
C THR A 87 54.30 4.61 -5.25
N ARG A 88 54.78 3.49 -4.71
CA ARG A 88 56.18 3.33 -4.28
C ARG A 88 57.10 2.93 -5.44
N ASP A 89 56.60 2.10 -6.36
CA ASP A 89 57.33 1.70 -7.57
C ASP A 89 57.63 2.91 -8.47
N SER A 90 56.63 3.77 -8.69
CA SER A 90 56.74 5.03 -9.43
C SER A 90 57.72 6.06 -8.82
N ARG A 91 58.30 5.81 -7.64
CA ARG A 91 59.25 6.72 -6.97
C ARG A 91 60.69 6.23 -6.97
N ASN A 92 60.99 5.04 -7.51
CA ASN A 92 62.33 4.47 -7.48
C ASN A 92 63.16 4.67 -8.77
N SER A 93 62.60 5.36 -9.78
CA SER A 93 63.19 5.52 -11.12
C SER A 93 63.43 6.99 -11.51
N THR A 94 64.07 7.76 -10.62
CA THR A 94 64.64 9.09 -10.95
C THR A 94 66.00 9.28 -10.27
N VAL A 95 67.04 8.69 -10.88
CA VAL A 95 68.43 9.14 -10.68
C VAL A 95 68.79 10.01 -11.87
N SER A 96 69.18 11.25 -11.61
CA SER A 96 69.63 12.20 -12.63
C SER A 96 71.15 12.10 -12.79
N ASP A 97 71.63 12.23 -14.02
CA ASP A 97 73.03 12.56 -14.31
C ASP A 97 73.06 13.51 -15.54
N PRO A 98 73.69 14.70 -15.47
CA PRO A 98 73.63 15.69 -16.56
C PRO A 98 74.99 15.96 -17.22
N ASP A 99 75.09 15.91 -18.56
CA ASP A 99 75.98 16.82 -19.29
C ASP A 99 75.72 16.91 -20.83
N SER A 100 76.31 17.92 -21.47
CA SER A 100 76.32 18.23 -22.93
C SER A 100 74.95 18.43 -23.60
N GLN A 101 74.53 19.65 -23.95
CA GLN A 101 75.00 20.54 -25.03
C GLN A 101 74.99 19.93 -26.45
N GLN A 102 74.08 20.38 -27.32
CA GLN A 102 74.39 21.42 -28.33
C GLN A 102 73.12 21.94 -29.04
N ASN A 103 73.23 23.13 -29.66
CA ASN A 103 72.18 23.73 -30.50
C ASN A 103 72.28 23.22 -31.94
N GLN A 104 71.15 23.11 -32.65
CA GLN A 104 71.04 23.54 -34.05
C GLN A 104 69.57 23.79 -34.44
N ASN A 105 69.37 24.58 -35.48
CA ASN A 105 68.08 25.09 -35.94
C ASN A 105 67.64 24.42 -37.27
N ASP A 106 66.59 25.01 -37.85
CA ASP A 106 66.26 25.08 -39.29
C ASP A 106 65.33 24.00 -39.88
N ASP A 107 64.13 24.49 -40.23
CA ASP A 107 63.28 24.19 -41.41
C ASP A 107 63.30 22.79 -42.06
N ASN A 108 62.11 22.18 -42.18
CA ASN A 108 61.39 22.08 -43.48
C ASN A 108 60.01 21.38 -43.40
N VAL A 109 59.16 21.65 -44.39
CA VAL A 109 57.79 21.13 -44.65
C VAL A 109 57.54 21.28 -46.18
N PRO A 110 56.75 20.45 -46.91
CA PRO A 110 56.05 19.18 -46.60
C PRO A 110 56.41 17.99 -47.56
N GLU A 111 55.85 16.78 -47.33
CA GLU A 111 55.41 15.88 -48.42
C GLU A 111 54.40 14.78 -47.97
N THR A 112 53.69 14.14 -48.92
CA THR A 112 52.57 13.14 -48.78
C THR A 112 52.38 12.36 -50.12
N PRO A 113 51.45 11.38 -50.30
CA PRO A 113 50.57 10.62 -49.39
C PRO A 113 51.05 9.13 -49.32
N PRO A 114 50.38 8.00 -49.73
CA PRO A 114 48.96 7.61 -50.03
C PRO A 114 48.24 6.95 -48.81
N VAL A 115 46.95 6.58 -48.75
CA VAL A 115 45.76 6.52 -49.65
C VAL A 115 45.41 5.17 -50.32
N LEU A 116 44.39 4.49 -49.76
CA LEU A 116 43.30 3.72 -50.43
C LEU A 116 42.19 3.53 -49.36
N SER A 117 40.90 3.89 -49.47
CA SER A 117 39.88 3.81 -50.55
C SER A 117 39.42 2.36 -50.79
N THR A 118 38.17 1.97 -50.47
CA THR A 118 36.90 2.24 -51.19
C THR A 118 35.72 2.48 -50.20
N SER A 119 34.95 3.58 -50.23
CA SER A 119 33.95 4.08 -51.22
C SER A 119 32.54 3.47 -51.11
N GLY A 120 31.54 4.30 -50.82
CA GLY A 120 30.10 4.01 -51.01
C GLY A 120 29.43 5.05 -51.91
N PRO A 121 28.11 4.95 -52.14
CA PRO A 121 27.27 6.12 -52.48
C PRO A 121 25.89 6.11 -51.78
N THR A 122 25.07 7.19 -51.68
CA THR A 122 25.28 8.66 -51.76
C THR A 122 24.04 9.34 -51.12
N THR A 123 24.17 10.59 -50.68
CA THR A 123 23.19 11.43 -49.94
C THR A 123 21.95 11.90 -50.73
N THR A 124 20.86 12.28 -50.01
CA THR A 124 20.13 13.59 -50.11
C THR A 124 19.05 13.66 -48.98
N PRO A 125 18.72 14.83 -48.36
CA PRO A 125 18.04 14.87 -47.05
C PRO A 125 16.56 15.35 -47.03
N SER A 126 15.89 15.04 -45.90
CA SER A 126 14.76 15.72 -45.20
C SER A 126 13.51 16.21 -45.98
N PRO A 127 12.32 16.06 -45.37
CA PRO A 127 11.78 17.22 -44.64
C PRO A 127 11.24 16.92 -43.23
N THR A 128 11.32 17.91 -42.35
CA THR A 128 10.70 17.92 -41.01
C THR A 128 9.18 18.01 -41.11
N ARG A 129 8.44 17.20 -40.33
CA ARG A 129 6.97 17.32 -40.19
C ARG A 129 6.55 17.70 -38.76
N THR A 130 6.49 19.00 -38.50
CA THR A 130 5.76 19.55 -37.35
C THR A 130 4.27 19.23 -37.50
N VAL A 131 3.62 18.80 -36.42
CA VAL A 131 2.16 18.65 -36.35
C VAL A 131 1.65 19.50 -35.19
N ALA A 132 0.84 20.52 -35.52
CA ALA A 132 0.20 21.42 -34.57
C ALA A 132 -1.10 20.79 -34.01
N PRO A 133 -1.60 21.23 -32.84
CA PRO A 133 -2.79 20.65 -32.22
C PRO A 133 -4.07 20.97 -33.00
N SER A 134 -5.00 20.00 -33.04
CA SER A 134 -6.30 20.14 -33.70
C SER A 134 -7.30 20.89 -32.83
N THR A 135 -7.79 22.02 -33.31
CA THR A 135 -8.91 22.78 -32.70
C THR A 135 -10.24 22.35 -33.31
N PHE A 136 -11.14 21.77 -32.51
CA PHE A 136 -12.51 21.49 -32.93
C PHE A 136 -13.36 22.78 -32.93
N PRO A 137 -14.06 23.11 -34.04
CA PRO A 137 -14.91 24.29 -34.10
C PRO A 137 -16.31 24.03 -33.49
N THR A 138 -16.78 24.94 -32.64
CA THR A 138 -18.17 24.99 -32.20
C THR A 138 -19.07 25.48 -33.34
N GLN A 139 -20.19 24.80 -33.59
CA GLN A 139 -21.31 25.38 -34.36
C GLN A 139 -22.64 25.09 -33.66
N SER A 140 -23.51 26.11 -33.65
CA SER A 140 -24.83 26.09 -33.01
C SER A 140 -25.88 26.31 -34.09
N LEU A 141 -26.83 25.37 -34.21
CA LEU A 141 -28.04 25.52 -35.03
C LEU A 141 -29.23 24.83 -34.38
N ALA A 142 -30.32 25.59 -34.27
CA ALA A 142 -31.68 25.17 -33.91
C ALA A 142 -32.64 26.33 -34.28
N PRO A 143 -33.97 26.15 -34.32
CA PRO A 143 -34.74 24.91 -34.31
C PRO A 143 -35.69 24.78 -35.53
N THR A 144 -36.33 23.62 -35.69
CA THR A 144 -37.64 23.51 -36.37
C THR A 144 -38.49 22.49 -35.62
N ALA A 145 -39.78 22.75 -35.44
CA ALA A 145 -40.67 21.91 -34.64
C ALA A 145 -41.91 21.44 -35.42
N THR A 146 -42.27 20.18 -35.23
CA THR A 146 -43.62 19.61 -35.40
C THR A 146 -43.83 18.63 -34.26
N GLY A 147 -45.07 18.50 -33.76
CA GLY A 147 -45.34 17.70 -32.56
C GLY A 147 -46.75 17.11 -32.53
N SER A 148 -47.04 16.37 -31.45
CA SER A 148 -48.36 15.81 -31.18
C SER A 148 -48.61 15.77 -29.66
N ASN A 149 -49.85 16.04 -29.24
CA ASN A 149 -50.23 16.17 -27.84
C ASN A 149 -50.75 14.84 -27.27
N PHE A 150 -50.40 14.51 -26.02
CA PHE A 150 -51.30 13.85 -25.07
C PHE A 150 -50.90 14.21 -23.63
N PRO A 151 -51.84 14.56 -22.71
CA PRO A 151 -51.51 14.98 -21.36
C PRO A 151 -51.63 13.85 -20.32
N SER A 152 -50.72 13.82 -19.34
CA SER A 152 -50.96 13.26 -18.01
C SER A 152 -50.01 13.90 -17.00
N ALA A 153 -50.50 14.13 -15.78
CA ALA A 153 -49.81 14.96 -14.80
C ALA A 153 -48.59 14.25 -14.18
N THR A 154 -47.49 15.00 -14.06
CA THR A 154 -46.34 14.64 -13.21
C THR A 154 -46.13 15.79 -12.21
N PRO A 155 -45.97 15.54 -10.90
CA PRO A 155 -45.85 16.60 -9.90
C PRO A 155 -44.55 17.40 -10.08
N THR A 156 -44.64 18.71 -9.95
CA THR A 156 -43.51 19.63 -10.11
C THR A 156 -42.55 19.52 -8.93
N MET A 157 -41.51 18.68 -9.06
CA MET A 157 -40.31 18.87 -8.25
C MET A 157 -39.65 20.19 -8.68
N GLY A 158 -39.50 21.11 -7.73
CA GLY A 158 -38.82 22.38 -7.98
C GLY A 158 -37.39 22.14 -8.43
N ALA A 159 -36.91 22.92 -9.40
CA ALA A 159 -35.54 22.80 -9.88
C ALA A 159 -34.55 23.16 -8.76
N SER A 160 -33.94 22.14 -8.17
CA SER A 160 -32.78 22.31 -7.30
C SER A 160 -31.68 23.02 -8.10
N PRO A 161 -30.96 24.00 -7.53
CA PRO A 161 -29.86 24.65 -8.23
C PRO A 161 -28.84 23.60 -8.69
N THR A 162 -28.24 23.83 -9.86
CA THR A 162 -27.25 22.91 -10.44
C THR A 162 -25.96 22.94 -9.62
N ASN A 163 -25.94 22.17 -8.54
CA ASN A 163 -24.73 21.73 -7.87
C ASN A 163 -23.96 20.82 -8.84
N THR A 164 -23.22 21.42 -9.77
CA THR A 164 -22.09 20.75 -10.41
C THR A 164 -21.22 20.23 -9.27
N PRO A 165 -21.02 18.91 -9.11
CA PRO A 165 -20.15 18.41 -8.07
C PRO A 165 -18.77 19.02 -8.29
N THR A 166 -18.26 19.76 -7.31
CA THR A 166 -16.85 20.17 -7.31
C THR A 166 -16.04 18.89 -7.27
N ALA A 167 -15.53 18.48 -8.43
CA ALA A 167 -14.76 17.26 -8.59
C ALA A 167 -13.52 17.34 -7.70
N PHE A 168 -13.62 16.72 -6.52
CA PHE A 168 -12.58 16.78 -5.52
C PHE A 168 -11.35 16.04 -6.04
N VAL A 169 -10.17 16.61 -5.79
CA VAL A 169 -8.92 16.00 -6.20
C VAL A 169 -8.77 14.69 -5.42
N ILE A 170 -8.66 13.57 -6.12
CA ILE A 170 -8.39 12.28 -5.51
C ILE A 170 -6.93 12.28 -5.04
N LEU A 171 -6.72 12.41 -3.72
CA LEU A 171 -5.39 12.54 -3.11
C LEU A 171 -4.78 11.20 -2.69
N ASN A 172 -5.59 10.13 -2.63
CA ASN A 172 -5.19 8.75 -2.30
C ASN A 172 -4.30 8.62 -1.06
N ARG A 173 -4.48 9.49 -0.05
CA ARG A 173 -3.75 9.46 1.23
C ARG A 173 -4.71 9.67 2.39
N TRP A 174 -4.30 9.23 3.58
CA TRP A 174 -5.04 9.49 4.82
C TRP A 174 -4.99 10.98 5.20
N PRO A 175 -5.98 11.50 5.96
CA PRO A 175 -5.85 12.77 6.67
C PRO A 175 -4.61 12.76 7.59
N SER A 176 -3.85 13.86 7.61
CA SER A 176 -2.71 14.03 8.51
C SER A 176 -2.48 15.51 8.86
N THR A 177 -1.76 15.73 9.96
CA THR A 177 -1.36 17.03 10.49
C THR A 177 0.12 17.35 10.23
N SER A 178 0.80 16.59 9.36
CA SER A 178 2.24 16.71 9.07
C SER A 178 3.16 16.39 10.25
N ASN A 179 2.73 15.49 11.15
CA ASN A 179 3.45 15.03 12.34
C ASN A 179 3.45 13.48 12.44
N GLY A 180 3.47 12.81 11.29
CA GLY A 180 3.24 11.38 11.12
C GLY A 180 1.76 11.01 10.91
N LEU A 181 1.52 9.73 10.63
CA LEU A 181 0.19 9.10 10.54
C LEU A 181 0.08 8.01 11.62
N SER A 182 -0.77 8.20 12.64
CA SER A 182 -1.08 7.16 13.62
C SER A 182 -2.35 6.42 13.22
N LEU A 183 -2.21 5.26 12.58
CA LEU A 183 -3.31 4.47 12.02
C LEU A 183 -3.68 3.29 12.93
N THR A 184 -4.95 2.88 12.95
CA THR A 184 -5.39 1.63 13.57
C THR A 184 -5.32 0.50 12.54
N VAL A 185 -4.62 -0.59 12.86
CA VAL A 185 -4.49 -1.75 11.95
C VAL A 185 -5.24 -2.95 12.52
N GLN A 186 -6.40 -3.28 11.95
CA GLN A 186 -7.14 -4.48 12.31
C GLN A 186 -6.51 -5.70 11.62
N ASN A 187 -5.70 -6.46 12.36
CA ASN A 187 -5.13 -7.73 11.91
C ASN A 187 -6.19 -8.82 12.05
N ALA A 188 -6.86 -9.13 10.93
CA ALA A 188 -7.86 -10.18 10.76
C ALA A 188 -7.31 -11.39 9.98
N LEU A 189 -5.99 -11.50 9.83
CA LEU A 189 -5.32 -12.59 9.11
C LEU A 189 -5.43 -13.94 9.87
N SER A 190 -5.28 -15.08 9.19
CA SER A 190 -5.19 -16.41 9.81
C SER A 190 -3.88 -16.60 10.60
N PRO A 191 -3.76 -17.64 11.46
CA PRO A 191 -2.61 -17.81 12.37
C PRO A 191 -1.25 -18.00 11.69
N ASP A 192 -1.23 -18.55 10.48
CA ASP A 192 -0.03 -18.82 9.68
C ASP A 192 0.58 -17.54 9.05
N TRP A 193 -0.22 -16.48 8.87
CA TRP A 193 0.25 -15.19 8.37
C TRP A 193 0.94 -14.30 9.43
N GLN A 194 0.93 -14.68 10.71
CA GLN A 194 1.24 -13.75 11.82
C GLN A 194 2.72 -13.37 11.94
N GLU A 195 3.65 -14.26 11.58
CA GLU A 195 5.09 -13.94 11.52
C GLU A 195 5.35 -12.93 10.39
N THR A 196 4.89 -13.26 9.18
CA THR A 196 4.98 -12.41 7.99
C THR A 196 4.39 -11.01 8.23
N PHE A 197 3.21 -10.93 8.86
CA PHE A 197 2.59 -9.67 9.26
C PHE A 197 3.44 -8.89 10.27
N THR A 198 4.05 -9.57 11.25
CA THR A 198 4.89 -8.91 12.25
C THR A 198 6.15 -8.32 11.62
N LEU A 199 6.77 -9.01 10.65
CA LEU A 199 7.90 -8.50 9.87
C LEU A 199 7.47 -7.27 9.04
N VAL A 200 6.45 -7.43 8.18
CA VAL A 200 5.97 -6.36 7.29
C VAL A 200 5.51 -5.13 8.05
N ARG A 201 4.81 -5.30 9.18
CA ARG A 201 4.44 -4.17 10.05
C ARG A 201 5.69 -3.42 10.49
N ASN A 202 6.69 -4.11 11.05
CA ASN A 202 7.91 -3.46 11.51
C ASN A 202 8.61 -2.68 10.38
N ASP A 203 8.67 -3.28 9.18
CA ASP A 203 9.30 -2.67 8.02
C ASP A 203 8.63 -1.34 7.61
N TRP A 204 7.31 -1.20 7.78
CA TRP A 204 6.58 0.07 7.54
C TRP A 204 6.60 1.03 8.74
N ASP A 205 6.57 0.50 9.97
CA ASP A 205 6.44 1.21 11.26
C ASP A 205 7.78 1.73 11.83
N ASN A 206 8.90 1.44 11.16
CA ASN A 206 10.27 1.82 11.60
C ASN A 206 11.09 2.44 10.45
N GLY A 207 10.43 3.21 9.59
CA GLY A 207 11.05 3.83 8.41
C GLY A 207 12.14 4.86 8.72
N ILE A 208 12.93 5.22 7.70
CA ILE A 208 13.91 6.31 7.79
C ILE A 208 13.78 7.20 6.53
N PRO A 209 13.11 8.36 6.60
CA PRO A 209 12.46 8.95 7.78
C PRO A 209 11.25 8.13 8.29
N ASP A 210 11.06 8.11 9.60
CA ASP A 210 9.85 7.57 10.23
C ASP A 210 8.70 8.57 10.04
N ALA A 211 7.54 8.08 9.59
CA ALA A 211 6.36 8.87 9.23
C ALA A 211 5.02 8.18 9.58
N VAL A 212 5.03 6.96 10.13
CA VAL A 212 3.81 6.14 10.32
C VAL A 212 3.90 5.36 11.63
N THR A 213 2.80 5.27 12.37
CA THR A 213 2.66 4.44 13.57
C THR A 213 1.46 3.51 13.43
N LEU A 214 1.71 2.20 13.39
CA LEU A 214 0.73 1.15 13.11
C LEU A 214 0.21 0.50 14.41
N ASN A 215 -0.87 1.07 14.95
CA ASN A 215 -1.52 0.58 16.17
C ASN A 215 -2.30 -0.71 15.88
N VAL A 216 -1.63 -1.86 15.98
CA VAL A 216 -2.25 -3.17 15.68
C VAL A 216 -3.27 -3.56 16.74
N GLN A 217 -4.48 -3.84 16.27
CA GLN A 217 -5.53 -4.56 17.00
C GLN A 217 -5.66 -5.95 16.39
N ARG A 218 -5.48 -7.00 17.20
CA ARG A 218 -5.80 -8.37 16.77
C ARG A 218 -7.29 -8.59 16.89
N VAL A 219 -7.95 -8.88 15.77
CA VAL A 219 -9.39 -9.18 15.70
C VAL A 219 -9.61 -10.64 15.30
N ALA A 220 -10.88 -11.07 15.24
CA ALA A 220 -11.23 -12.38 14.70
C ALA A 220 -10.75 -12.52 13.24
N VAL A 221 -10.52 -13.76 12.79
CA VAL A 221 -10.15 -14.03 11.40
C VAL A 221 -11.33 -13.70 10.49
N ASP A 222 -11.10 -12.88 9.46
CA ASP A 222 -12.15 -12.43 8.53
C ASP A 222 -11.75 -12.75 7.09
N THR A 223 -12.22 -13.89 6.61
CA THR A 223 -12.01 -14.36 5.23
C THR A 223 -12.94 -13.69 4.21
N SER A 224 -13.91 -12.87 4.66
CA SER A 224 -14.76 -12.04 3.80
C SER A 224 -14.18 -10.65 3.57
N CYS A 225 -13.23 -10.25 4.42
CA CYS A 225 -12.63 -8.93 4.50
C CYS A 225 -13.62 -7.76 4.42
N ALA A 226 -14.67 -7.82 5.24
CA ALA A 226 -15.66 -6.75 5.34
C ALA A 226 -14.97 -5.42 5.70
N VAL A 227 -15.47 -4.30 5.15
CA VAL A 227 -14.95 -2.96 5.46
C VAL A 227 -14.96 -2.70 6.97
N PRO A 228 -13.98 -1.99 7.55
CA PRO A 228 -14.08 -1.49 8.91
C PRO A 228 -15.34 -0.63 9.06
N SER A 229 -16.10 -0.79 10.15
CA SER A 229 -17.25 0.07 10.48
C SER A 229 -16.84 1.43 11.07
N THR A 230 -15.55 1.74 11.08
CA THR A 230 -14.97 2.94 11.69
C THR A 230 -13.91 3.51 10.76
N GLN A 231 -13.88 4.84 10.66
CA GLN A 231 -12.83 5.58 9.99
C GLN A 231 -11.48 5.40 10.73
N GLY A 232 -10.37 5.72 10.06
CA GLY A 232 -9.02 5.59 10.61
C GLY A 232 -8.50 4.16 10.77
N VAL A 233 -9.17 3.19 10.13
CA VAL A 233 -8.83 1.77 10.20
C VAL A 233 -8.38 1.23 8.84
N LEU A 234 -7.21 0.58 8.83
CA LEU A 234 -6.79 -0.37 7.80
C LEU A 234 -7.03 -1.79 8.31
N LYS A 235 -7.97 -2.54 7.72
CA LYS A 235 -8.08 -4.00 7.98
C LYS A 235 -7.12 -4.75 7.06
N VAL A 236 -6.41 -5.72 7.62
CA VAL A 236 -5.53 -6.64 6.90
C VAL A 236 -6.04 -8.05 7.12
N CYS A 237 -6.26 -8.79 6.04
CA CYS A 237 -7.12 -9.97 5.99
C CYS A 237 -6.65 -10.93 4.88
N ASN A 238 -7.04 -12.20 4.97
CA ASN A 238 -6.78 -13.19 3.94
C ASN A 238 -7.95 -14.17 3.81
N GLY A 239 -8.20 -14.63 2.59
CA GLY A 239 -9.19 -15.66 2.29
C GLY A 239 -8.96 -16.26 0.90
N ASN A 240 -9.59 -17.41 0.64
CA ASN A 240 -9.55 -18.03 -0.67
C ASN A 240 -10.63 -17.41 -1.58
N ALA A 241 -10.25 -16.36 -2.33
CA ALA A 241 -11.12 -15.72 -3.33
C ALA A 241 -11.14 -16.49 -4.67
N GLY A 242 -10.48 -17.63 -4.76
CA GLY A 242 -10.40 -18.46 -5.96
C GLY A 242 -9.50 -17.90 -7.08
N ARG A 243 -9.72 -18.38 -8.30
CA ARG A 243 -8.95 -18.06 -9.53
C ARG A 243 -9.25 -16.66 -10.07
N THR A 244 -9.14 -15.63 -9.23
CA THR A 244 -9.42 -14.23 -9.59
C THR A 244 -8.47 -13.67 -10.64
N GLY A 245 -7.27 -14.24 -10.77
CA GLY A 245 -6.15 -13.67 -11.51
C GLY A 245 -5.31 -12.67 -10.70
N PHE A 246 -5.59 -12.49 -9.40
CA PHE A 246 -4.92 -11.50 -8.53
C PHE A 246 -4.42 -12.12 -7.22
N PHE A 247 -3.22 -11.75 -6.79
CA PHE A 247 -2.65 -12.13 -5.49
C PHE A 247 -3.40 -11.50 -4.31
N GLY A 248 -4.11 -10.39 -4.57
CA GLY A 248 -4.86 -9.68 -3.55
C GLY A 248 -5.49 -8.40 -4.10
N PHE A 249 -6.17 -7.69 -3.21
CA PHE A 249 -6.88 -6.45 -3.49
C PHE A 249 -6.60 -5.40 -2.41
N ASN A 250 -6.56 -4.13 -2.81
CA ASN A 250 -6.71 -3.03 -1.87
C ASN A 250 -8.01 -2.29 -2.19
N ASN A 251 -8.87 -2.15 -1.19
CA ASN A 251 -10.12 -1.43 -1.30
C ASN A 251 -9.98 -0.18 -0.42
N LEU A 252 -9.93 1.01 -1.03
CA LEU A 252 -9.79 2.30 -0.35
C LEU A 252 -11.15 3.00 -0.37
N LEU A 253 -11.74 3.19 0.81
CA LEU A 253 -12.90 4.06 0.97
C LEU A 253 -12.40 5.50 1.16
N LEU A 254 -12.71 6.35 0.18
CA LEU A 254 -12.38 7.76 0.16
C LEU A 254 -13.58 8.58 0.62
N GLN A 255 -13.33 9.69 1.31
CA GLN A 255 -14.28 10.78 1.52
C GLN A 255 -13.55 12.09 1.18
N ASP A 256 -14.16 12.94 0.36
CA ASP A 256 -13.58 14.21 -0.12
C ASP A 256 -12.15 14.06 -0.72
N GLY A 257 -11.87 12.88 -1.30
CA GLY A 257 -10.59 12.53 -1.93
C GLY A 257 -9.49 12.01 -1.00
N LEU A 258 -9.74 11.93 0.32
CA LEU A 258 -8.84 11.38 1.33
C LEU A 258 -9.30 9.98 1.76
N ILE A 259 -8.36 9.08 2.09
CA ILE A 259 -8.68 7.73 2.60
C ILE A 259 -9.24 7.86 4.02
N VAL A 260 -10.47 7.36 4.23
CA VAL A 260 -11.10 7.30 5.55
C VAL A 260 -11.19 5.89 6.12
N ALA A 261 -11.23 4.85 5.28
CA ALA A 261 -11.07 3.46 5.69
C ALA A 261 -10.42 2.64 4.56
N ALA A 262 -9.76 1.53 4.88
CA ALA A 262 -9.15 0.68 3.87
C ALA A 262 -9.17 -0.81 4.24
N THR A 263 -9.15 -1.68 3.22
CA THR A 263 -8.78 -3.09 3.39
C THR A 263 -7.62 -3.49 2.49
N ALA A 264 -6.73 -4.32 3.04
CA ALA A 264 -5.63 -5.01 2.36
C ALA A 264 -5.90 -6.51 2.41
N GLU A 265 -6.42 -7.04 1.30
CA GLU A 265 -6.99 -8.38 1.15
C GLU A 265 -6.03 -9.29 0.39
N LEU A 266 -5.63 -10.40 1.02
CA LEU A 266 -4.73 -11.39 0.42
C LEU A 266 -5.53 -12.60 -0.08
N ASN A 267 -5.27 -13.03 -1.31
CA ASN A 267 -5.93 -14.19 -1.91
C ASN A 267 -5.12 -15.47 -1.67
N ASP A 268 -5.51 -16.24 -0.65
CA ASP A 268 -4.84 -17.50 -0.29
C ASP A 268 -4.85 -18.52 -1.43
N PHE A 269 -5.77 -18.42 -2.41
CA PHE A 269 -5.78 -19.29 -3.60
C PHE A 269 -4.42 -19.31 -4.33
N TYR A 270 -3.71 -18.18 -4.34
CA TYR A 270 -2.39 -18.07 -4.94
C TYR A 270 -1.25 -18.05 -3.91
N LEU A 271 -1.56 -17.83 -2.63
CA LEU A 271 -0.57 -17.52 -1.59
C LEU A 271 -0.36 -18.64 -0.55
N SER A 272 -1.26 -19.63 -0.43
CA SER A 272 -1.09 -20.73 0.53
C SER A 272 0.18 -21.54 0.27
N ASP A 273 0.38 -21.89 -1.00
CA ASP A 273 1.41 -22.83 -1.48
C ASP A 273 2.63 -22.08 -2.06
N ASN A 274 2.68 -20.77 -1.89
CA ASN A 274 3.70 -19.89 -2.44
C ASN A 274 4.86 -19.68 -1.45
N SER A 275 5.99 -19.15 -1.93
CA SER A 275 7.16 -18.93 -1.06
C SER A 275 6.86 -17.92 0.06
N VAL A 276 7.55 -18.05 1.20
CA VAL A 276 7.50 -17.06 2.30
C VAL A 276 7.85 -15.66 1.78
N ASP A 277 8.76 -15.58 0.82
CA ASP A 277 9.16 -14.35 0.14
C ASP A 277 8.03 -13.74 -0.70
N ALA A 278 7.32 -14.54 -1.51
CA ALA A 278 6.14 -14.09 -2.25
C ALA A 278 5.01 -13.64 -1.32
N ARG A 279 4.79 -14.37 -0.21
CA ARG A 279 3.82 -14.00 0.85
C ARG A 279 4.20 -12.67 1.51
N ARG A 280 5.47 -12.48 1.88
CA ARG A 280 5.98 -11.25 2.50
C ARG A 280 5.92 -10.05 1.56
N HIS A 281 6.44 -10.19 0.34
CA HIS A 281 6.36 -9.16 -0.70
C HIS A 281 4.91 -8.71 -0.92
N THR A 282 3.98 -9.67 -1.13
CA THR A 282 2.57 -9.35 -1.38
C THR A 282 1.95 -8.59 -0.21
N LEU A 283 2.11 -9.05 1.03
CA LEU A 283 1.57 -8.38 2.21
C LEU A 283 2.20 -6.98 2.41
N CYS A 284 3.50 -6.84 2.17
CA CYS A 284 4.20 -5.55 2.21
C CYS A 284 3.65 -4.56 1.18
N ARG A 285 3.44 -5.01 -0.06
CA ARG A 285 2.84 -4.22 -1.14
C ARG A 285 1.42 -3.76 -0.84
N HIS A 286 0.61 -4.64 -0.24
CA HIS A 286 -0.78 -4.32 0.09
C HIS A 286 -0.86 -3.34 1.27
N ILE A 287 -0.07 -3.52 2.33
CA ILE A 287 0.01 -2.52 3.41
C ILE A 287 0.51 -1.16 2.88
N GLY A 288 1.52 -1.13 2.00
CA GLY A 288 1.98 0.11 1.36
C GLY A 288 0.90 0.81 0.53
N ASN A 289 0.12 0.06 -0.26
CA ASN A 289 -1.02 0.60 -1.00
C ASN A 289 -2.17 1.06 -0.09
N GLY A 290 -2.40 0.38 1.04
CA GLY A 290 -3.31 0.79 2.11
C GLY A 290 -2.85 2.05 2.85
N LEU A 291 -1.54 2.33 2.88
CA LEU A 291 -0.94 3.60 3.35
C LEU A 291 -0.96 4.71 2.28
N GLY A 292 -1.59 4.48 1.13
CA GLY A 292 -1.76 5.47 0.07
C GLY A 292 -0.62 5.56 -0.96
N LEU A 293 0.42 4.73 -0.82
CA LEU A 293 1.50 4.67 -1.81
C LEU A 293 0.99 4.02 -3.12
N ALA A 294 1.72 4.28 -4.20
CA ALA A 294 1.58 3.58 -5.47
C ALA A 294 2.71 2.56 -5.63
N ASN A 295 2.57 1.59 -6.54
CA ASN A 295 3.72 0.82 -7.01
C ASN A 295 4.74 1.77 -7.67
N VAL A 296 6.03 1.45 -7.57
CA VAL A 296 7.08 2.26 -8.22
C VAL A 296 7.06 2.12 -9.75
N ASP A 297 6.75 0.91 -10.24
CA ASP A 297 6.41 0.62 -11.63
C ASP A 297 5.52 -0.63 -11.75
N GLU A 298 5.32 -1.10 -12.98
CA GLU A 298 4.47 -2.24 -13.34
C GLU A 298 5.21 -3.28 -14.22
N ASP A 299 6.55 -3.22 -14.32
CA ASP A 299 7.37 -4.03 -15.24
C ASP A 299 8.13 -5.16 -14.53
N PHE A 300 7.50 -6.35 -14.53
CA PHE A 300 8.00 -7.59 -13.94
C PHE A 300 9.30 -8.14 -14.56
N PHE A 301 9.87 -7.49 -15.57
CA PHE A 301 11.06 -7.94 -16.31
C PHE A 301 12.22 -6.93 -16.27
N ASN A 302 12.11 -5.86 -15.49
CA ASN A 302 13.18 -4.91 -15.25
C ASN A 302 14.25 -5.47 -14.26
N GLN A 303 15.12 -4.60 -13.76
CA GLN A 303 16.01 -4.92 -12.64
C GLN A 303 15.33 -4.49 -11.33
N ASP A 304 15.24 -5.43 -10.37
CA ASP A 304 14.65 -5.20 -9.04
C ASP A 304 15.11 -3.89 -8.38
N LEU A 305 14.16 -3.04 -8.01
CA LEU A 305 14.35 -1.72 -7.40
C LEU A 305 14.52 -1.76 -5.87
N GLY A 306 14.52 -2.96 -5.29
CA GLY A 306 14.77 -3.21 -3.86
C GLY A 306 13.68 -2.68 -2.93
N THR A 307 12.41 -2.65 -3.37
CA THR A 307 11.23 -2.29 -2.57
C THR A 307 10.08 -3.28 -2.78
N CYS A 308 9.28 -3.55 -1.75
CA CYS A 308 8.05 -4.33 -1.90
C CYS A 308 6.93 -3.62 -2.70
N LEU A 309 7.12 -2.37 -3.10
CA LEU A 309 6.26 -1.69 -4.09
C LEU A 309 6.69 -1.94 -5.54
N ASP A 310 7.80 -2.64 -5.76
CA ASP A 310 8.39 -2.98 -7.06
C ASP A 310 7.72 -4.18 -7.73
N SER A 311 7.58 -4.16 -9.05
CA SER A 311 6.92 -5.22 -9.81
C SER A 311 7.94 -6.25 -10.24
N THR A 312 7.94 -7.42 -9.59
CA THR A 312 9.04 -8.39 -9.74
C THR A 312 8.56 -9.84 -9.94
N ASN A 313 9.39 -10.60 -10.66
CA ASN A 313 9.32 -12.06 -10.71
C ASN A 313 10.23 -12.78 -9.67
N ASP A 314 11.10 -12.05 -8.96
CA ASP A 314 11.91 -12.53 -7.83
C ASP A 314 11.60 -11.74 -6.54
N PRO A 315 10.59 -12.17 -5.76
CA PRO A 315 10.22 -11.50 -4.50
C PRO A 315 11.35 -11.38 -3.47
N ALA A 316 12.39 -12.21 -3.54
CA ALA A 316 13.45 -12.26 -2.52
C ALA A 316 14.28 -10.97 -2.45
N ASN A 317 14.39 -10.23 -3.55
CA ASN A 317 15.09 -8.94 -3.60
C ASN A 317 14.21 -7.77 -3.13
N ASN A 318 12.89 -7.98 -3.01
CA ASN A 318 11.87 -6.95 -2.86
C ASN A 318 10.94 -7.20 -1.65
N LEU A 319 11.52 -7.60 -0.51
CA LEU A 319 10.78 -8.08 0.68
C LEU A 319 10.26 -6.99 1.64
N SER A 320 10.76 -5.76 1.51
CA SER A 320 10.54 -4.65 2.46
C SER A 320 10.50 -3.31 1.70
N PRO A 321 10.04 -2.20 2.31
CA PRO A 321 10.12 -0.88 1.72
C PRO A 321 11.56 -0.36 1.64
N ASN A 322 11.82 0.59 0.74
CA ASN A 322 13.11 1.27 0.62
C ASN A 322 13.03 2.74 1.05
N ARG A 323 14.17 3.43 0.98
CA ARG A 323 14.31 4.84 1.39
C ARG A 323 13.38 5.80 0.66
N ASN A 324 13.03 5.54 -0.60
CA ASN A 324 12.15 6.41 -1.37
C ASN A 324 10.70 6.30 -0.87
N ASP A 325 10.27 5.10 -0.46
CA ASP A 325 8.94 4.86 0.09
C ASP A 325 8.75 5.60 1.42
N TYR A 326 9.75 5.53 2.31
CA TYR A 326 9.77 6.29 3.57
C TYR A 326 9.78 7.81 3.33
N VAL A 327 10.52 8.29 2.32
CA VAL A 327 10.50 9.70 1.92
C VAL A 327 9.13 10.11 1.36
N GLN A 328 8.44 9.25 0.61
CA GLN A 328 7.08 9.52 0.11
C GLN A 328 6.05 9.55 1.26
N LEU A 329 6.13 8.62 2.22
CA LEU A 329 5.31 8.66 3.44
C LEU A 329 5.54 9.95 4.25
N ALA A 330 6.80 10.37 4.43
CA ALA A 330 7.11 11.63 5.09
C ALA A 330 6.67 12.87 4.29
N ALA A 331 6.56 12.78 2.97
CA ALA A 331 5.98 13.85 2.14
C ALA A 331 4.44 13.92 2.24
N TYR A 332 3.76 12.80 2.50
CA TYR A 332 2.30 12.77 2.71
C TYR A 332 1.90 13.12 4.15
N TYR A 333 2.67 12.68 5.14
CA TYR A 333 2.26 12.66 6.55
C TYR A 333 3.19 13.43 7.49
N GLY A 334 4.32 13.93 7.01
CA GLY A 334 5.40 14.48 7.84
C GLY A 334 6.12 13.41 8.66
N PRO A 335 7.29 13.73 9.24
CA PRO A 335 8.00 12.79 10.10
C PRO A 335 7.35 12.67 11.48
N VAL A 336 7.49 11.51 12.12
CA VAL A 336 7.04 11.29 13.51
C VAL A 336 7.83 12.20 14.47
N GLY A 337 7.11 13.06 15.19
CA GLY A 337 7.69 14.10 16.03
C GLY A 337 8.46 13.58 17.24
N ARG A 338 9.80 13.60 17.18
CA ARG A 338 10.77 13.14 18.22
C ARG A 338 10.54 13.62 19.67
N ARG A 339 9.63 14.56 19.93
CA ARG A 339 9.29 15.06 21.28
C ARG A 339 8.13 14.33 21.95
N ASN A 340 7.41 13.45 21.25
CA ASN A 340 6.22 12.77 21.78
C ASN A 340 6.27 11.26 21.57
N LEU A 341 6.63 10.52 22.64
CA LEU A 341 6.38 9.09 22.74
C LEU A 341 4.86 8.84 22.72
N GLN A 342 4.33 8.48 21.54
CA GLN A 342 2.96 8.02 21.23
C GLN A 342 1.77 8.94 21.57
N ARG A 343 1.88 9.85 22.56
CA ARG A 343 0.71 10.56 23.14
C ARG A 343 0.10 11.68 22.30
N ASN A 344 0.76 12.17 21.25
CA ASN A 344 0.36 13.38 20.50
C ASN A 344 0.53 13.26 18.98
N ILE A 345 0.46 12.05 18.41
CA ILE A 345 0.26 11.90 16.96
C ILE A 345 -1.26 11.88 16.74
N PRO A 346 -1.86 12.85 16.01
CA PRO A 346 -3.28 12.79 15.71
C PRO A 346 -3.58 11.56 14.86
N LYS A 347 -4.51 10.74 15.34
CA LYS A 347 -5.13 9.72 14.51
C LYS A 347 -6.03 10.39 13.45
N PRO A 348 -6.33 9.71 12.34
CA PRO A 348 -7.56 9.99 11.59
C PRO A 348 -8.80 9.84 12.50
N SER A 349 -9.95 10.28 12.03
CA SER A 349 -11.21 10.18 12.76
C SER A 349 -11.52 8.75 13.21
N ASP A 350 -11.65 8.50 14.52
CA ASP A 350 -12.22 7.24 15.08
C ASP A 350 -13.79 7.27 14.97
N LEU A 351 -14.36 7.87 13.90
CA LEU A 351 -15.81 8.02 13.68
C LEU A 351 -16.41 6.74 13.07
N ALA A 352 -17.63 6.38 13.47
CA ALA A 352 -18.39 5.34 12.77
C ALA A 352 -18.66 5.74 11.32
N LEU A 353 -18.53 4.80 10.38
CA LEU A 353 -19.02 5.01 9.02
C LEU A 353 -20.56 4.97 8.98
N PRO A 354 -21.20 5.72 8.07
CA PRO A 354 -22.64 5.59 7.83
C PRO A 354 -23.00 4.14 7.41
N GLU A 355 -24.08 3.61 7.96
CA GLU A 355 -24.50 2.21 7.75
C GLU A 355 -24.87 1.92 6.29
N ASP A 356 -25.49 2.88 5.62
CA ASP A 356 -25.80 2.86 4.18
C ASP A 356 -24.52 2.78 3.32
N ILE A 357 -23.45 3.50 3.69
CA ILE A 357 -22.15 3.43 3.01
C ILE A 357 -21.45 2.08 3.25
N VAL A 358 -21.56 1.50 4.44
CA VAL A 358 -21.05 0.15 4.75
C VAL A 358 -21.80 -0.92 3.94
N LEU A 359 -23.12 -0.81 3.83
CA LEU A 359 -23.95 -1.71 3.01
C LEU A 359 -23.67 -1.55 1.51
N ALA A 360 -23.54 -0.31 1.02
CA ALA A 360 -23.21 -0.02 -0.38
C ALA A 360 -21.82 -0.57 -0.75
N TYR A 361 -20.80 -0.40 0.10
CA TYR A 361 -19.50 -1.04 -0.05
C TYR A 361 -19.65 -2.56 -0.20
N ALA A 362 -20.35 -3.21 0.73
CA ALA A 362 -20.48 -4.67 0.75
C ALA A 362 -21.19 -5.21 -0.50
N GLN A 363 -22.23 -4.53 -0.96
CA GLN A 363 -22.94 -4.84 -2.21
C GLN A 363 -22.03 -4.68 -3.43
N VAL A 364 -21.24 -3.61 -3.51
CA VAL A 364 -20.42 -3.26 -4.68
C VAL A 364 -19.13 -4.10 -4.77
N VAL A 365 -18.58 -4.56 -3.64
CA VAL A 365 -17.44 -5.51 -3.63
C VAL A 365 -17.88 -6.93 -3.98
N SER A 366 -19.06 -7.36 -3.53
CA SER A 366 -19.60 -8.71 -3.82
C SER A 366 -20.26 -8.81 -5.20
N SER A 367 -20.91 -7.76 -5.68
CA SER A 367 -21.57 -7.66 -6.99
C SER A 367 -21.05 -6.44 -7.76
N PRO A 368 -19.89 -6.54 -8.42
CA PRO A 368 -19.19 -5.40 -9.01
C PRO A 368 -19.93 -4.82 -10.21
N THR A 369 -20.73 -3.79 -9.95
CA THR A 369 -21.52 -3.02 -10.91
C THR A 369 -21.05 -1.56 -10.95
N ASN A 370 -21.31 -0.86 -12.06
CA ASN A 370 -21.07 0.59 -12.25
C ASN A 370 -19.64 1.11 -12.00
N TRP A 371 -18.65 0.22 -11.90
CA TRP A 371 -17.24 0.58 -11.73
C TRP A 371 -16.67 1.36 -12.93
N ARG A 372 -16.28 2.62 -12.71
CA ARG A 372 -15.43 3.39 -13.62
C ARG A 372 -14.01 2.81 -13.57
N THR A 373 -13.45 2.48 -14.73
CA THR A 373 -12.04 2.06 -14.81
C THR A 373 -11.13 3.28 -14.94
N LEU A 374 -10.16 3.40 -14.04
CA LEU A 374 -9.13 4.45 -14.04
C LEU A 374 -7.84 3.96 -14.72
N ARG A 375 -7.43 2.72 -14.41
CA ARG A 375 -6.34 2.00 -15.09
C ARG A 375 -6.70 0.53 -15.25
N HIS A 376 -6.34 -0.05 -16.40
CA HIS A 376 -6.50 -1.47 -16.68
C HIS A 376 -5.50 -1.90 -17.75
N ASP A 377 -4.44 -2.56 -17.31
CA ASP A 377 -3.32 -3.04 -18.11
C ASP A 377 -3.16 -4.58 -17.93
N ASP A 378 -2.01 -5.14 -18.28
CA ASP A 378 -1.78 -6.59 -18.15
C ASP A 378 -1.42 -7.04 -16.72
N ARG A 379 -1.25 -6.12 -15.76
CA ARG A 379 -0.84 -6.41 -14.36
C ARG A 379 -1.70 -5.77 -13.29
N THR A 380 -2.22 -4.57 -13.52
CA THR A 380 -2.97 -3.80 -12.54
C THR A 380 -4.35 -3.45 -13.05
N ILE A 381 -5.32 -3.49 -12.13
CA ILE A 381 -6.63 -2.88 -12.33
C ILE A 381 -6.84 -1.85 -11.21
N VAL A 382 -7.12 -0.60 -11.59
CA VAL A 382 -7.62 0.43 -10.69
C VAL A 382 -8.99 0.87 -11.17
N ARG A 383 -10.00 0.67 -10.33
CA ARG A 383 -11.40 1.06 -10.58
C ARG A 383 -11.90 1.92 -9.43
N GLU A 384 -12.82 2.83 -9.73
CA GLU A 384 -13.54 3.62 -8.73
C GLU A 384 -15.05 3.57 -8.96
N THR A 385 -15.83 3.86 -7.92
CA THR A 385 -17.28 3.99 -8.00
C THR A 385 -17.79 4.87 -6.85
N ASP A 386 -18.80 5.67 -7.12
CA ASP A 386 -19.42 6.60 -6.17
C ASP A 386 -20.46 5.84 -5.35
N LEU A 387 -20.35 5.90 -4.01
CA LEU A 387 -21.31 5.30 -3.08
C LEU A 387 -22.37 6.32 -2.61
N GLY A 388 -22.29 7.57 -3.05
CA GLY A 388 -23.08 8.68 -2.56
C GLY A 388 -22.46 9.38 -1.35
N GLY A 389 -23.05 10.50 -0.93
CA GLY A 389 -22.63 11.22 0.29
C GLY A 389 -21.20 11.79 0.28
N GLY A 390 -20.52 11.85 -0.88
CA GLY A 390 -19.11 12.23 -1.01
C GLY A 390 -18.14 11.06 -0.83
N PHE A 391 -18.63 9.82 -0.73
CA PHE A 391 -17.81 8.62 -0.60
C PHE A 391 -17.53 7.97 -1.95
N ILE A 392 -16.25 7.75 -2.27
CA ILE A 392 -15.81 6.95 -3.42
C ILE A 392 -15.12 5.70 -2.92
N LEU A 393 -15.52 4.54 -3.43
CA LEU A 393 -14.77 3.30 -3.26
C LEU A 393 -13.82 3.10 -4.44
N GLN A 394 -12.51 3.04 -4.17
CA GLN A 394 -11.49 2.68 -5.15
C GLN A 394 -10.97 1.26 -4.88
N LYS A 395 -10.99 0.38 -5.88
CA LYS A 395 -10.40 -0.96 -5.82
C LYS A 395 -9.16 -1.04 -6.71
N LYS A 396 -8.03 -1.39 -6.10
CA LYS A 396 -6.75 -1.72 -6.75
C LYS A 396 -6.55 -3.24 -6.70
N ALA A 397 -6.08 -3.85 -7.78
CA ALA A 397 -5.81 -5.29 -7.87
C ALA A 397 -4.49 -5.54 -8.63
N PHE A 398 -3.66 -6.47 -8.14
CA PHE A 398 -2.34 -6.80 -8.72
C PHE A 398 -2.28 -8.27 -9.14
N ARG A 399 -1.98 -8.53 -10.41
CA ARG A 399 -2.15 -9.86 -10.99
C ARG A 399 -1.23 -10.90 -10.34
N ALA A 400 -1.82 -12.06 -10.06
CA ALA A 400 -1.06 -13.28 -9.90
C ALA A 400 -0.55 -13.72 -11.28
N ARG A 401 0.70 -14.18 -11.33
CA ARG A 401 1.25 -14.81 -12.54
C ARG A 401 0.46 -16.10 -12.84
N GLN A 402 0.15 -16.31 -14.12
CA GLN A 402 -0.38 -17.58 -14.65
C GLN A 402 0.77 -18.43 -15.19
#